data_AF-A0A7J3DQ35-F1
#
_entry.id   AF-A0A7J3DQ35-F1
#
_cell.length_a   1.000
_cell.length_b   1.000
_cell.length_c   1.000
_cell.angle_alpha   90.00
_cell.angle_beta   90.00
_cell.angle_gamma   90.00
#
_symmetry.space_group_name_H-M   'P 1'
#
loop_
_entity.id
_entity.type
_entity.pdbx_description
1 polymer ?
#
loop_
_entity_poly.entity_id
_entity_poly.type
_entity_poly.pdbx_seq_one_letter_code
_entity_poly.pdbx_strand_id
1 'polypeptide(L)'
;MKRFWIIFTIFILFLIPYIGKTQTIEERHVRLYLPAIEKVDEKERGVLAILDIYVRKGNGHIFIDTMPLTEVDTQSSARIAREVVSSILDIDFDEYDLFFVIKSNAPIVGGPSAGAAMTVGLLAAMLNLSVRNDVIMTGTINIDSTIGQVGGILEKAHAAAHHNFSVFLIPKGQRNYNGIDVVSYAKEKWNISVIEVENVKDALKYFTGFEIKTKKYEFKENEEVKKAMKEIAENYIKDVEKRIENAEKRMKRLVLDYSNENALRSLINSQKEKLNETKKLFDKGRYYSSSSYSFSIGIEIAYIENLLDFLENNRKKSIIENKLKNIEILLINLTDKIEK
;
A
#
# COMPACT_ATOMS: atom_id res chain seq x y z
N MET A 1 21.30 76.29 15.90
CA MET A 1 20.03 75.56 15.69
C MET A 1 19.94 74.81 14.36
N LYS A 2 20.25 75.40 13.20
CA LYS A 2 20.13 74.72 11.88
C LYS A 2 20.99 73.45 11.72
N ARG A 3 22.20 73.40 12.30
CA ARG A 3 23.08 72.21 12.25
C ARG A 3 22.56 71.01 13.07
N PHE A 4 21.81 71.26 14.14
CA PHE A 4 21.24 70.21 14.99
C PHE A 4 20.08 69.50 14.28
N TRP A 5 19.26 70.27 13.55
CA TRP A 5 18.15 69.73 12.76
C TRP A 5 18.61 68.85 11.60
N ILE A 6 19.75 69.16 10.97
CA ILE A 6 20.33 68.38 9.87
C ILE A 6 20.86 67.02 10.38
N ILE A 7 21.53 67.01 11.52
CA ILE A 7 22.03 65.77 12.13
C ILE A 7 20.86 64.90 12.61
N PHE A 8 19.82 65.52 13.18
CA PHE A 8 18.62 64.81 13.62
C PHE A 8 17.81 64.20 12.46
N THR A 9 17.75 64.88 11.30
CA THR A 9 17.10 64.32 10.09
C THR A 9 17.91 63.18 9.47
N ILE A 10 19.25 63.27 9.45
CA ILE A 10 20.11 62.16 8.98
C ILE A 10 20.00 60.94 9.91
N PHE A 11 19.87 61.17 11.22
CA PHE A 11 19.70 60.09 12.20
C PHE A 11 18.32 59.41 12.08
N ILE A 12 17.26 60.17 11.78
CA ILE A 12 15.92 59.64 11.47
C ILE A 12 15.93 58.83 10.17
N LEU A 13 16.70 59.24 9.15
CA LEU A 13 16.86 58.48 7.91
C LEU A 13 17.60 57.14 8.11
N PHE A 14 18.48 57.06 9.11
CA PHE A 14 19.11 55.81 9.54
C PHE A 14 18.23 54.94 10.44
N LEU A 15 17.19 55.52 11.04
CA LEU A 15 16.15 54.84 11.82
C LEU A 15 14.97 54.37 10.98
N ILE A 16 14.94 54.68 9.66
CA ILE A 16 14.03 53.99 8.75
C ILE A 16 14.48 52.53 8.81
N PRO A 17 13.66 51.62 9.39
CA PRO A 17 14.02 50.23 9.41
C PRO A 17 14.24 49.85 7.96
N TYR A 18 15.39 49.25 7.67
CA TYR A 18 15.60 48.48 6.46
C TYR A 18 14.31 47.69 6.27
N ILE A 19 13.44 48.13 5.35
CA ILE A 19 12.23 47.40 5.02
C ILE A 19 12.80 46.13 4.43
N GLY A 20 12.91 45.13 5.30
CA GLY A 20 13.52 43.86 4.98
C GLY A 20 12.88 43.42 3.68
N LYS A 21 13.70 42.92 2.74
CA LYS A 21 13.19 42.14 1.63
C LYS A 21 12.11 41.23 2.22
N THR A 22 10.84 41.52 1.94
CA THR A 22 9.77 40.60 2.25
C THR A 22 10.17 39.33 1.53
N GLN A 23 10.65 38.33 2.28
CA GLN A 23 10.74 36.98 1.75
C GLN A 23 9.31 36.65 1.37
N THR A 24 9.02 36.73 0.07
CA THR A 24 7.83 36.13 -0.49
C THR A 24 7.97 34.65 -0.13
N ILE A 25 7.24 34.21 0.89
CA ILE A 25 7.13 32.79 1.21
C ILE A 25 6.53 32.18 -0.05
N GLU A 26 7.34 31.44 -0.81
CA GLU A 26 6.91 30.73 -2.01
C GLU A 26 6.04 29.55 -1.54
N GLU A 27 4.80 29.87 -1.18
CA GLU A 27 3.80 28.91 -0.76
C GLU A 27 3.15 28.31 -2.01
N ARG A 28 3.22 27.00 -2.13
CA ARG A 28 2.55 26.26 -3.20
C ARG A 28 1.29 25.65 -2.65
N HIS A 29 0.18 25.81 -3.36
CA HIS A 29 -1.13 25.34 -2.93
C HIS A 29 -1.83 24.59 -4.05
N VAL A 30 -2.37 23.43 -3.71
CA VAL A 30 -3.24 22.64 -4.60
C VAL A 30 -4.48 22.22 -3.83
N ARG A 31 -5.65 22.35 -4.47
CA ARG A 31 -6.92 21.84 -3.96
C ARG A 31 -7.40 20.67 -4.79
N LEU A 32 -7.80 19.60 -4.12
CA LEU A 32 -8.46 18.44 -4.71
C LEU A 32 -9.77 18.15 -4.00
N TYR A 33 -10.64 17.40 -4.65
CA TYR A 33 -11.84 16.83 -4.05
C TYR A 33 -11.62 15.34 -3.85
N LEU A 34 -12.10 14.82 -2.72
CA LEU A 34 -11.97 13.43 -2.32
C LEU A 34 -13.36 12.81 -2.19
N PRO A 35 -13.65 11.71 -2.89
CA PRO A 35 -14.87 10.95 -2.68
C PRO A 35 -14.66 10.02 -1.48
N ALA A 36 -15.55 10.11 -0.50
CA ALA A 36 -15.55 9.30 0.70
C ALA A 36 -16.90 8.60 0.87
N ILE A 37 -16.97 7.70 1.85
CA ILE A 37 -18.19 7.01 2.23
C ILE A 37 -18.54 7.43 3.64
N GLU A 38 -19.80 7.79 3.84
CA GLU A 38 -20.40 8.03 5.13
C GLU A 38 -21.38 6.90 5.43
N LYS A 39 -21.39 6.42 6.68
CA LYS A 39 -22.38 5.46 7.17
C LYS A 39 -23.47 6.19 7.92
N VAL A 40 -24.69 6.15 7.40
CA VAL A 40 -25.90 6.69 8.03
C VAL A 40 -26.93 5.58 8.09
N ASP A 41 -27.38 5.21 9.31
CA ASP A 41 -28.40 4.18 9.53
C ASP A 41 -28.16 2.87 8.76
N GLU A 42 -26.95 2.31 8.89
CA GLU A 42 -26.46 1.09 8.21
C GLU A 42 -26.38 1.16 6.68
N LYS A 43 -26.71 2.29 6.05
CA LYS A 43 -26.52 2.53 4.62
C LYS A 43 -25.25 3.33 4.37
N GLU A 44 -24.51 2.90 3.37
CA GLU A 44 -23.34 3.62 2.87
C GLU A 44 -23.77 4.64 1.82
N ARG A 45 -23.37 5.90 2.02
CA ARG A 45 -23.61 6.99 1.07
C ARG A 45 -22.28 7.63 0.70
N GLY A 46 -22.09 7.87 -0.60
CA GLY A 46 -20.94 8.64 -1.06
C GLY A 46 -21.07 10.13 -0.72
N VAL A 47 -19.99 10.71 -0.22
CA VAL A 47 -19.87 12.14 0.14
C VAL A 47 -18.60 12.74 -0.44
N LEU A 48 -18.51 14.06 -0.49
CA LEU A 48 -17.28 14.77 -0.86
C LEU A 48 -16.59 15.36 0.36
N ALA A 49 -15.26 15.27 0.32
CA ALA A 49 -14.36 16.05 1.14
C ALA A 49 -13.48 16.91 0.23
N ILE A 50 -12.93 17.98 0.80
CA ILE A 50 -11.95 18.85 0.18
C ILE A 50 -10.61 18.53 0.80
N LEU A 51 -9.58 18.45 -0.03
CA LEU A 51 -8.19 18.34 0.37
C LEU A 51 -7.43 19.56 -0.15
N ASP A 52 -6.96 20.39 0.76
CA ASP A 52 -6.01 21.47 0.48
C ASP A 52 -4.61 21.01 0.89
N ILE A 53 -3.64 21.14 -0.01
CA ILE A 53 -2.23 20.82 0.25
C ILE A 53 -1.43 22.09 0.13
N TYR A 54 -0.73 22.45 1.21
CA TYR A 54 0.23 23.55 1.21
C TYR A 54 1.65 23.01 1.36
N VAL A 55 2.56 23.54 0.55
CA VAL A 55 3.99 23.27 0.66
C VAL A 55 4.72 24.57 0.91
N ARG A 56 5.55 24.58 1.96
CA ARG A 56 6.37 25.73 2.36
C ARG A 56 7.77 25.26 2.67
N LYS A 57 8.77 26.14 2.53
CA LYS A 57 10.10 25.85 3.07
C LYS A 57 10.02 25.71 4.59
N GLY A 58 10.67 24.70 5.14
CA GLY A 58 10.53 24.28 6.53
C GLY A 58 11.59 23.27 6.95
N ASN A 59 11.24 22.40 7.90
CA ASN A 59 12.17 21.44 8.53
C ASN A 59 11.68 19.98 8.37
N GLY A 60 10.91 19.69 7.32
CA GLY A 60 10.48 18.32 7.01
C GLY A 60 9.24 17.86 7.76
N HIS A 61 8.46 18.76 8.37
CA HIS A 61 7.30 18.38 9.14
C HIS A 61 6.08 18.12 8.27
N ILE A 62 5.29 17.13 8.65
CA ILE A 62 3.96 16.87 8.08
C ILE A 62 2.91 17.27 9.11
N PHE A 63 2.09 18.24 8.74
CA PHE A 63 0.92 18.69 9.48
C PHE A 63 -0.33 18.18 8.79
N ILE A 64 -1.26 17.68 9.59
CA ILE A 64 -2.55 17.19 9.10
C ILE A 64 -3.62 17.86 9.95
N ASP A 65 -4.43 18.68 9.29
CA ASP A 65 -5.54 19.41 9.89
C ASP A 65 -6.83 18.89 9.30
N THR A 66 -7.73 18.38 10.14
CA THR A 66 -8.91 17.67 9.68
C THR A 66 -10.15 18.11 10.42
N MET A 67 -11.21 18.32 9.64
CA MET A 67 -12.54 18.62 10.17
C MET A 67 -13.53 17.77 9.38
N PRO A 68 -14.13 16.71 9.97
CA PRO A 68 -14.03 16.22 11.36
C PRO A 68 -12.72 15.47 11.68
N LEU A 69 -12.62 14.89 12.88
CA LEU A 69 -11.53 13.98 13.28
C LEU A 69 -11.38 12.82 12.26
N THR A 70 -10.14 12.47 11.96
CA THR A 70 -9.78 11.41 11.02
C THR A 70 -9.02 10.27 11.70
N GLU A 71 -9.06 9.09 11.09
CA GLU A 71 -8.33 7.90 11.54
C GLU A 71 -6.80 8.03 11.35
N VAL A 72 -6.04 7.16 12.06
CA VAL A 72 -4.57 7.11 11.98
C VAL A 72 -4.09 6.78 10.56
N ASP A 73 -4.88 6.04 9.79
CA ASP A 73 -4.58 5.65 8.41
C ASP A 73 -4.42 6.84 7.45
N THR A 74 -5.17 7.91 7.69
CA THR A 74 -5.04 9.15 6.92
C THR A 74 -3.67 9.79 7.17
N GLN A 75 -3.16 9.71 8.40
CA GLN A 75 -1.83 10.20 8.73
C GLN A 75 -0.73 9.36 8.10
N SER A 76 -0.90 8.04 8.10
CA SER A 76 0.00 7.12 7.41
C SER A 76 0.06 7.42 5.90
N SER A 77 -1.10 7.67 5.29
CA SER A 77 -1.21 7.99 3.86
C SER A 77 -0.43 9.25 3.46
N ALA A 78 -0.47 10.31 4.29
CA ALA A 78 0.29 11.53 4.03
C ALA A 78 1.82 11.31 4.11
N ARG A 79 2.28 10.46 5.05
CA ARG A 79 3.69 10.07 5.15
C ARG A 79 4.16 9.28 3.93
N ILE A 80 3.38 8.28 3.51
CA ILE A 80 3.70 7.50 2.30
C ILE A 80 3.69 8.40 1.06
N ALA A 81 2.74 9.34 0.97
CA ALA A 81 2.70 10.31 -0.12
C ALA A 81 4.01 11.11 -0.19
N ARG A 82 4.55 11.61 0.94
CA ARG A 82 5.84 12.28 0.99
C ARG A 82 6.97 11.40 0.43
N GLU A 83 7.09 10.16 0.91
CA GLU A 83 8.15 9.24 0.45
C GLU A 83 8.05 8.96 -1.06
N VAL A 84 6.84 8.72 -1.55
CA VAL A 84 6.60 8.46 -2.96
C VAL A 84 6.95 9.67 -3.81
N VAL A 85 6.55 10.88 -3.40
CA VAL A 85 6.91 12.11 -4.13
C VAL A 85 8.42 12.37 -4.07
N SER A 86 9.06 12.10 -2.92
CA SER A 86 10.52 12.23 -2.75
C SER A 86 11.23 11.35 -3.77
N SER A 87 10.84 10.08 -3.86
CA SER A 87 11.41 9.11 -4.80
C SER A 87 11.15 9.47 -6.27
N ILE A 88 9.96 9.97 -6.59
CA ILE A 88 9.59 10.33 -7.97
C ILE A 88 10.36 11.56 -8.47
N LEU A 89 10.49 12.59 -7.61
CA LEU A 89 11.09 13.87 -7.97
C LEU A 89 12.58 13.99 -7.62
N ASP A 90 13.13 13.03 -6.87
CA ASP A 90 14.49 13.08 -6.34
C ASP A 90 14.71 14.34 -5.48
N ILE A 91 13.74 14.62 -4.60
CA ILE A 91 13.71 15.79 -3.71
C ILE A 91 13.79 15.33 -2.26
N ASP A 92 14.66 15.98 -1.49
CA ASP A 92 14.67 15.88 -0.04
C ASP A 92 13.58 16.76 0.56
N PHE A 93 12.63 16.13 1.27
CA PHE A 93 11.55 16.85 1.93
C PHE A 93 11.94 17.45 3.27
N ASP A 94 13.15 17.20 3.77
CA ASP A 94 13.61 17.77 5.04
C ASP A 94 13.72 19.31 4.99
N GLU A 95 13.75 19.90 3.78
CA GLU A 95 13.68 21.36 3.56
C GLU A 95 12.25 21.92 3.42
N TYR A 96 11.21 21.08 3.54
CA TYR A 96 9.82 21.46 3.26
C TYR A 96 8.86 20.98 4.35
N ASP A 97 8.02 21.91 4.83
CA ASP A 97 6.87 21.57 5.66
C ASP A 97 5.62 21.38 4.77
N LEU A 98 4.90 20.29 5.04
CA LEU A 98 3.72 19.87 4.29
C LEU A 98 2.47 19.99 5.16
N PHE A 99 1.44 20.65 4.65
CA PHE A 99 0.15 20.79 5.33
C PHE A 99 -0.94 20.12 4.50
N PHE A 100 -1.52 19.05 5.03
CA PHE A 100 -2.69 18.38 4.45
C PHE A 100 -3.93 18.79 5.24
N VAL A 101 -4.76 19.64 4.65
CA VAL A 101 -5.98 20.15 5.27
C VAL A 101 -7.19 19.46 4.64
N ILE A 102 -7.90 18.65 5.41
CA ILE A 102 -9.06 17.88 4.95
C ILE A 102 -10.32 18.44 5.59
N LYS A 103 -11.30 18.83 4.76
CA LYS A 103 -12.59 19.35 5.22
C LYS A 103 -13.73 18.53 4.64
N SER A 104 -14.64 18.06 5.47
CA SER A 104 -15.86 17.40 5.04
C SER A 104 -17.04 17.75 5.94
N ASN A 105 -18.23 17.63 5.38
CA ASN A 105 -19.48 17.77 6.13
C ASN A 105 -19.94 16.44 6.76
N ALA A 106 -19.32 15.31 6.37
CA ALA A 106 -19.58 14.03 7.00
C ALA A 106 -18.99 14.01 8.43
N PRO A 107 -19.61 13.30 9.39
CA PRO A 107 -19.21 13.27 10.79
C PRO A 107 -17.90 12.51 11.03
N ILE A 108 -17.56 11.56 10.15
CA ILE A 108 -16.27 10.87 10.14
C ILE A 108 -15.82 10.78 8.68
N VAL A 109 -14.60 11.23 8.42
CA VAL A 109 -13.89 10.99 7.16
C VAL A 109 -12.57 10.34 7.53
N GLY A 110 -12.21 9.23 6.88
CA GLY A 110 -11.08 8.42 7.31
C GLY A 110 -10.76 7.29 6.36
N GLY A 111 -9.65 6.62 6.64
CA GLY A 111 -9.13 5.50 5.86
C GLY A 111 -8.05 5.87 4.84
N PRO A 112 -7.32 4.87 4.33
CA PRO A 112 -6.16 5.07 3.46
C PRO A 112 -6.53 5.49 2.03
N SER A 113 -7.83 5.52 1.69
CA SER A 113 -8.33 5.67 0.31
C SER A 113 -8.11 7.04 -0.34
N ALA A 114 -7.61 8.02 0.42
CA ALA A 114 -7.20 9.33 -0.07
C ALA A 114 -5.70 9.40 -0.41
N GLY A 115 -4.90 8.38 -0.09
CA GLY A 115 -3.45 8.42 -0.22
C GLY A 115 -2.96 8.67 -1.65
N ALA A 116 -3.60 8.09 -2.66
CA ALA A 116 -3.26 8.35 -4.05
C ALA A 116 -3.54 9.82 -4.44
N ALA A 117 -4.68 10.37 -4.00
CA ALA A 117 -5.03 11.78 -4.26
C ALA A 117 -4.10 12.75 -3.53
N MET A 118 -3.72 12.46 -2.28
CA MET A 118 -2.71 13.22 -1.53
C MET A 118 -1.37 13.25 -2.29
N THR A 119 -0.96 12.11 -2.84
CA THR A 119 0.28 12.00 -3.60
C THR A 119 0.23 12.79 -4.90
N VAL A 120 -0.87 12.69 -5.66
CA VAL A 120 -1.07 13.47 -6.89
C VAL A 120 -1.09 14.97 -6.60
N GLY A 121 -1.81 15.40 -5.55
CA GLY A 121 -1.87 16.79 -5.16
C GLY A 121 -0.51 17.33 -4.69
N LEU A 122 0.26 16.53 -3.95
CA LEU A 122 1.62 16.90 -3.55
C LEU A 122 2.56 16.98 -4.76
N LEU A 123 2.48 16.04 -5.71
CA LEU A 123 3.22 16.12 -6.98
C LEU A 123 2.89 17.41 -7.73
N ALA A 124 1.59 17.72 -7.88
CA ALA A 124 1.16 18.94 -8.55
C ALA A 124 1.65 20.20 -7.82
N ALA A 125 1.60 20.23 -6.49
CA ALA A 125 2.11 21.36 -5.70
C ALA A 125 3.63 21.52 -5.87
N MET A 126 4.40 20.43 -5.79
CA MET A 126 5.86 20.46 -5.96
C MET A 126 6.30 20.86 -7.37
N LEU A 127 5.55 20.43 -8.39
CA LEU A 127 5.81 20.76 -9.79
C LEU A 127 5.16 22.08 -10.24
N ASN A 128 4.47 22.79 -9.33
CA ASN A 128 3.73 24.01 -9.62
C ASN A 128 2.73 23.85 -10.79
N LEU A 129 2.00 22.73 -10.79
CA LEU A 129 1.01 22.38 -11.80
C LEU A 129 -0.40 22.72 -11.35
N SER A 130 -1.19 23.27 -12.27
CA SER A 130 -2.64 23.43 -12.08
C SER A 130 -3.35 22.10 -12.25
N VAL A 131 -4.23 21.77 -11.31
CA VAL A 131 -5.08 20.56 -11.36
C VAL A 131 -6.45 20.89 -11.94
N ARG A 132 -7.00 19.95 -12.71
CA ARG A 132 -8.35 20.01 -13.26
C ARG A 132 -9.40 19.82 -12.17
N ASN A 133 -10.44 20.65 -12.20
CA ASN A 133 -11.56 20.58 -11.25
C ASN A 133 -12.67 19.60 -11.67
N ASP A 134 -12.59 19.02 -12.88
CA ASP A 134 -13.55 18.05 -13.40
C ASP A 134 -13.09 16.58 -13.29
N VAL A 135 -11.92 16.37 -12.67
CA VAL A 135 -11.32 15.06 -12.41
C VAL A 135 -11.31 14.81 -10.90
N ILE A 136 -11.70 13.60 -10.50
CA ILE A 136 -11.67 13.15 -9.11
C ILE A 136 -11.17 11.70 -9.07
N MET A 137 -10.58 11.27 -7.95
CA MET A 137 -10.03 9.93 -7.84
C MET A 137 -10.21 9.30 -6.46
N THR A 138 -10.09 7.98 -6.39
CA THR A 138 -9.94 7.23 -5.14
C THR A 138 -8.84 6.18 -5.28
N GLY A 139 -8.18 5.84 -4.18
CA GLY A 139 -7.11 4.83 -4.18
C GLY A 139 -6.21 4.96 -2.98
N THR A 140 -5.77 3.83 -2.42
CA THR A 140 -4.65 3.86 -1.47
C THR A 140 -3.34 4.09 -2.22
N ILE A 141 -2.28 4.47 -1.51
CA ILE A 141 -0.96 4.63 -2.09
C ILE A 141 0.01 3.60 -1.51
N ASN A 142 0.70 2.89 -2.38
CA ASN A 142 1.81 2.02 -2.02
C ASN A 142 3.14 2.77 -2.17
N ILE A 143 4.17 2.31 -1.45
CA ILE A 143 5.50 2.94 -1.44
C ILE A 143 6.19 2.92 -2.82
N ASP A 144 5.81 1.99 -3.69
CA ASP A 144 6.33 1.86 -5.05
C ASP A 144 5.60 2.75 -6.08
N SER A 145 4.80 3.71 -5.61
CA SER A 145 3.94 4.63 -6.38
C SER A 145 2.69 4.00 -7.00
N THR A 146 2.44 2.70 -6.83
CA THR A 146 1.22 2.05 -7.34
C THR A 146 -0.01 2.42 -6.52
N ILE A 147 -1.16 2.46 -7.18
CA ILE A 147 -2.44 2.80 -6.57
C ILE A 147 -3.12 1.50 -6.12
N GLY A 148 -3.39 1.40 -4.83
CA GLY A 148 -4.02 0.23 -4.23
C GLY A 148 -5.55 0.31 -4.14
N GLN A 149 -6.16 -0.84 -3.88
CA GLN A 149 -7.60 -1.04 -3.94
C GLN A 149 -8.35 -0.31 -2.83
N VAL A 150 -9.61 0.03 -3.10
CA VAL A 150 -10.52 0.64 -2.13
C VAL A 150 -11.92 0.01 -2.15
N GLY A 151 -12.67 0.22 -1.07
CA GLY A 151 -14.09 -0.13 -0.97
C GLY A 151 -15.02 0.99 -1.45
N GLY A 152 -16.28 0.60 -1.69
CA GLY A 152 -17.43 1.43 -2.06
C GLY A 152 -17.20 2.31 -3.27
N ILE A 153 -16.70 1.70 -4.35
CA ILE A 153 -16.39 2.40 -5.60
C ILE A 153 -17.66 2.95 -6.26
N LEU A 154 -18.77 2.21 -6.21
CA LEU A 154 -20.02 2.63 -6.83
C LEU A 154 -20.61 3.84 -6.09
N GLU A 155 -20.56 3.86 -4.77
CA GLU A 155 -21.02 4.95 -3.91
C GLU A 155 -20.18 6.21 -4.15
N LYS A 156 -18.86 6.05 -4.27
CA LYS A 156 -17.91 7.13 -4.60
C LYS A 156 -18.09 7.67 -6.02
N ALA A 157 -18.29 6.78 -7.00
CA ALA A 157 -18.57 7.16 -8.39
C ALA A 157 -19.89 7.92 -8.50
N HIS A 158 -20.92 7.48 -7.76
CA HIS A 158 -22.20 8.18 -7.66
C HIS A 158 -22.02 9.58 -7.05
N ALA A 159 -21.25 9.71 -5.97
CA ALA A 159 -20.96 11.01 -5.36
C ALA A 159 -20.22 11.95 -6.32
N ALA A 160 -19.23 11.44 -7.05
CA ALA A 160 -18.51 12.19 -8.08
C ALA A 160 -19.47 12.70 -9.17
N ALA A 161 -20.32 11.84 -9.70
CA ALA A 161 -21.28 12.24 -10.73
C ALA A 161 -22.33 13.23 -10.20
N HIS A 162 -22.83 13.03 -8.97
CA HIS A 162 -23.78 13.94 -8.33
C HIS A 162 -23.23 15.36 -8.15
N HIS A 163 -21.92 15.51 -8.02
CA HIS A 163 -21.23 16.80 -7.94
C HIS A 163 -20.63 17.26 -9.28
N ASN A 164 -21.10 16.69 -10.40
CA ASN A 164 -20.74 17.08 -11.77
C ASN A 164 -19.26 16.88 -12.14
N PHE A 165 -18.58 15.91 -11.55
CA PHE A 165 -17.27 15.48 -12.06
C PHE A 165 -17.44 14.72 -13.38
N SER A 166 -16.60 15.04 -14.36
CA SER A 166 -16.62 14.40 -15.69
C SER A 166 -15.84 13.09 -15.71
N VAL A 167 -14.77 13.01 -14.89
CA VAL A 167 -13.83 11.89 -14.88
C VAL A 167 -13.62 11.40 -13.44
N PHE A 168 -13.80 10.11 -13.21
CA PHE A 168 -13.50 9.44 -11.96
C PHE A 168 -12.41 8.38 -12.14
N LEU A 169 -11.27 8.56 -11.49
CA LEU A 169 -10.15 7.61 -11.57
C LEU A 169 -10.24 6.58 -10.43
N ILE A 170 -10.08 5.31 -10.79
CA ILE A 170 -10.11 4.18 -9.85
C ILE A 170 -8.84 3.32 -9.97
N PRO A 171 -8.48 2.53 -8.95
CA PRO A 171 -7.33 1.65 -9.02
C PRO A 171 -7.48 0.59 -10.11
N LYS A 172 -6.38 0.29 -10.81
CA LYS A 172 -6.33 -0.78 -11.82
C LYS A 172 -6.73 -2.13 -11.25
N GLY A 173 -7.59 -2.85 -11.97
CA GLY A 173 -8.13 -4.14 -11.56
C GLY A 173 -9.44 -4.04 -10.76
N GLN A 174 -9.98 -2.83 -10.57
CA GLN A 174 -11.26 -2.61 -9.86
C GLN A 174 -12.42 -2.21 -10.78
N ARG A 175 -12.28 -2.38 -12.10
CA ARG A 175 -13.41 -2.23 -13.04
C ARG A 175 -14.61 -3.12 -12.69
N ASN A 176 -14.36 -4.37 -12.29
CA ASN A 176 -15.43 -5.26 -11.82
C ASN A 176 -15.52 -5.19 -10.30
N TYR A 177 -16.63 -4.68 -9.77
CA TYR A 177 -16.88 -4.55 -8.35
C TYR A 177 -18.22 -5.19 -8.01
N ASN A 178 -18.21 -6.25 -7.18
CA ASN A 178 -19.40 -7.03 -6.83
C ASN A 178 -20.20 -7.54 -8.05
N GLY A 179 -19.52 -7.95 -9.13
CA GLY A 179 -20.14 -8.44 -10.35
C GLY A 179 -20.65 -7.34 -11.30
N ILE A 180 -20.48 -6.07 -10.95
CA ILE A 180 -20.88 -4.92 -11.76
C ILE A 180 -19.65 -4.34 -12.45
N ASP A 181 -19.73 -4.13 -13.76
CA ASP A 181 -18.76 -3.33 -14.50
C ASP A 181 -18.99 -1.84 -14.20
N VAL A 182 -18.20 -1.32 -13.27
CA VAL A 182 -18.29 0.07 -12.78
C VAL A 182 -18.18 1.07 -13.93
N VAL A 183 -17.33 0.80 -14.92
CA VAL A 183 -17.06 1.73 -16.03
C VAL A 183 -18.30 1.89 -16.89
N SER A 184 -18.90 0.77 -17.31
CA SER A 184 -20.11 0.78 -18.12
C SER A 184 -21.31 1.31 -17.34
N TYR A 185 -21.47 0.86 -16.08
CA TYR A 185 -22.59 1.25 -15.22
C TYR A 185 -22.60 2.76 -14.93
N ALA A 186 -21.46 3.32 -14.51
CA ALA A 186 -21.37 4.73 -14.17
C ALA A 186 -21.56 5.62 -15.41
N LYS A 187 -21.10 5.17 -16.58
CA LYS A 187 -21.31 5.88 -17.85
C LYS A 187 -22.77 5.89 -18.27
N GLU A 188 -23.47 4.76 -18.16
CA GLU A 188 -24.89 4.64 -18.54
C GLU A 188 -25.82 5.36 -17.56
N LYS A 189 -25.60 5.21 -16.25
CA LYS A 189 -26.52 5.72 -15.22
C LYS A 189 -26.26 7.15 -14.81
N TRP A 190 -25.00 7.59 -14.81
CA TRP A 190 -24.62 8.89 -14.26
C TRP A 190 -23.83 9.76 -15.23
N ASN A 191 -23.57 9.29 -16.45
CA ASN A 191 -22.82 9.99 -17.50
C ASN A 191 -21.41 10.44 -17.07
N ILE A 192 -20.79 9.77 -16.10
CA ILE A 192 -19.39 10.01 -15.69
C ILE A 192 -18.45 9.02 -16.38
N SER A 193 -17.25 9.47 -16.76
CA SER A 193 -16.22 8.60 -17.33
C SER A 193 -15.36 8.00 -16.22
N VAL A 194 -15.43 6.69 -16.02
CA VAL A 194 -14.56 5.99 -15.06
C VAL A 194 -13.34 5.42 -15.77
N ILE A 195 -12.15 5.66 -15.21
CA ILE A 195 -10.87 5.26 -15.82
C ILE A 195 -10.01 4.54 -14.77
N GLU A 196 -9.47 3.38 -15.14
CA GLU A 196 -8.51 2.66 -14.30
C GLU A 196 -7.11 3.26 -14.44
N VAL A 197 -6.46 3.53 -13.32
CA VAL A 197 -5.09 4.05 -13.24
C VAL A 197 -4.22 3.12 -12.39
N GLU A 198 -2.99 2.89 -12.84
CA GLU A 198 -2.07 1.94 -12.19
C GLU A 198 -1.22 2.57 -11.08
N ASN A 199 -0.78 3.81 -11.30
CA ASN A 199 0.14 4.52 -10.42
C ASN A 199 -0.14 6.02 -10.42
N VAL A 200 0.43 6.74 -9.45
CA VAL A 200 0.16 8.19 -9.28
C VAL A 200 0.69 9.05 -10.43
N LYS A 201 1.66 8.57 -11.23
CA LYS A 201 2.15 9.31 -12.41
C LYS A 201 1.12 9.29 -13.53
N ASP A 202 0.45 8.15 -13.72
CA ASP A 202 -0.67 8.01 -14.65
C ASP A 202 -1.86 8.88 -14.19
N ALA A 203 -2.20 8.83 -12.91
CA ALA A 203 -3.25 9.69 -12.35
C ALA A 203 -2.92 11.20 -12.51
N LEU A 204 -1.68 11.61 -12.24
CA LEU A 204 -1.24 13.01 -12.41
C LEU A 204 -1.47 13.52 -13.84
N LYS A 205 -1.23 12.66 -14.85
CA LYS A 205 -1.48 13.01 -16.26
C LYS A 205 -2.95 13.37 -16.49
N TYR A 206 -3.90 12.65 -15.90
CA TYR A 206 -5.32 12.99 -16.03
C TYR A 206 -5.68 14.31 -15.33
N PHE A 207 -5.08 14.59 -14.18
CA PHE A 207 -5.31 15.83 -13.42
C PHE A 207 -4.67 17.07 -14.05
N THR A 208 -3.52 16.93 -14.71
CA THR A 208 -2.68 18.10 -15.10
C THR A 208 -2.29 18.13 -16.57
N GLY A 209 -2.42 17.01 -17.29
CA GLY A 209 -1.84 16.81 -18.63
C GLY A 209 -0.32 16.61 -18.63
N PHE A 210 0.35 16.69 -17.48
CA PHE A 210 1.80 16.56 -17.35
C PHE A 210 2.22 15.09 -17.24
N GLU A 211 3.26 14.69 -17.98
CA GLU A 211 3.86 13.37 -17.89
C GLU A 211 5.23 13.42 -17.24
N ILE A 212 5.39 12.71 -16.11
CA ILE A 212 6.68 12.55 -15.46
C ILE A 212 7.50 11.52 -16.23
N LYS A 213 8.63 11.97 -16.81
CA LYS A 213 9.60 11.07 -17.43
C LYS A 213 10.39 10.34 -16.34
N THR A 214 10.01 9.10 -16.05
CA THR A 214 10.80 8.27 -15.14
C THR A 214 12.03 7.73 -15.84
N LYS A 215 13.20 7.84 -15.19
CA LYS A 215 14.36 7.03 -15.56
C LYS A 215 13.97 5.57 -15.33
N LYS A 216 14.01 4.74 -16.38
CA LYS A 216 13.82 3.30 -16.25
C LYS A 216 15.00 2.78 -15.42
N TYR A 217 14.76 2.39 -14.18
CA TYR A 217 15.79 1.74 -13.39
C TYR A 217 16.04 0.37 -14.00
N GLU A 218 17.21 0.16 -14.58
CA GLU A 218 17.64 -1.17 -15.00
C GLU A 218 18.03 -1.93 -13.74
N PHE A 219 17.23 -2.92 -13.37
CA PHE A 219 17.58 -3.83 -12.30
C PHE A 219 18.90 -4.53 -12.66
N LYS A 220 19.97 -4.20 -11.96
CA LYS A 220 21.23 -4.93 -12.04
C LYS A 220 21.14 -6.10 -11.09
N GLU A 221 21.03 -7.29 -11.66
CA GLU A 221 21.05 -8.53 -10.90
C GLU A 221 22.37 -8.62 -10.11
N ASN A 222 22.29 -8.71 -8.79
CA ASN A 222 23.45 -8.90 -7.94
C ASN A 222 23.74 -10.41 -7.89
N GLU A 223 24.87 -10.82 -8.48
CA GLU A 223 25.28 -12.22 -8.57
C GLU A 223 25.49 -12.88 -7.19
N GLU A 224 25.94 -12.13 -6.17
CA GLU A 224 26.07 -12.65 -4.81
C GLU A 224 24.70 -12.98 -4.21
N VAL A 225 23.73 -12.07 -4.35
CA VAL A 225 22.35 -12.28 -3.90
C VAL A 225 21.71 -13.45 -4.65
N LYS A 226 21.93 -13.53 -5.96
CA LYS A 226 21.42 -14.64 -6.80
C LYS A 226 21.97 -15.99 -6.35
N LYS A 227 23.28 -16.08 -6.10
CA LYS A 227 23.93 -17.28 -5.59
C LYS A 227 23.38 -17.68 -4.22
N ALA A 228 23.26 -16.72 -3.29
CA ALA A 228 22.70 -16.97 -1.98
C ALA A 228 21.24 -17.47 -2.07
N MET A 229 20.42 -16.85 -2.90
CA MET A 229 19.02 -17.27 -3.11
C MET A 229 18.93 -18.65 -3.75
N LYS A 230 19.84 -18.99 -4.68
CA LYS A 230 19.91 -20.32 -5.27
C LYS A 230 20.15 -21.40 -4.21
N GLU A 231 21.14 -21.20 -3.34
CA GLU A 231 21.47 -22.14 -2.27
C GLU A 231 20.29 -22.34 -1.30
N ILE A 232 19.60 -21.27 -0.91
CA ILE A 232 18.39 -21.34 -0.08
C ILE A 232 17.28 -22.13 -0.78
N ALA A 233 17.01 -21.83 -2.05
CA ALA A 233 15.97 -22.50 -2.82
C ALA A 233 16.25 -24.01 -2.97
N GLU A 234 17.50 -24.39 -3.25
CA GLU A 234 17.91 -25.80 -3.33
C GLU A 234 17.67 -26.54 -2.01
N ASN A 235 18.03 -25.92 -0.88
CA ASN A 235 17.85 -26.51 0.44
C ASN A 235 16.36 -26.71 0.76
N TYR A 236 15.53 -25.71 0.45
CA TYR A 236 14.09 -25.79 0.70
C TYR A 236 13.42 -26.85 -0.18
N ILE A 237 13.77 -26.93 -1.46
CA ILE A 237 13.26 -27.98 -2.37
C ILE A 237 13.61 -29.37 -1.82
N LYS A 238 14.88 -29.59 -1.43
CA LYS A 238 15.35 -30.88 -0.89
C LYS A 238 14.60 -31.27 0.38
N ASP A 239 14.37 -30.32 1.29
CA ASP A 239 13.63 -30.57 2.52
C ASP A 239 12.19 -31.02 2.23
N VAL A 240 11.44 -30.25 1.42
CA VAL A 240 10.04 -30.58 1.16
C VAL A 240 9.87 -31.84 0.34
N GLU A 241 10.78 -32.11 -0.61
CA GLU A 241 10.79 -33.37 -1.36
C GLU A 241 10.93 -34.58 -0.42
N LYS A 242 11.90 -34.53 0.50
CA LYS A 242 12.10 -35.57 1.50
C LYS A 242 10.88 -35.76 2.40
N ARG A 243 10.24 -34.66 2.83
CA ARG A 243 9.06 -34.71 3.70
C ARG A 243 7.83 -35.27 2.97
N ILE A 244 7.62 -34.91 1.71
CA ILE A 244 6.58 -35.50 0.84
C ILE A 244 6.77 -37.01 0.71
N GLU A 245 7.99 -37.45 0.39
CA GLU A 245 8.29 -38.89 0.28
C GLU A 245 8.04 -39.63 1.59
N ASN A 246 8.43 -39.05 2.72
CA ASN A 246 8.21 -39.65 4.03
C ASN A 246 6.72 -39.74 4.37
N ALA A 247 5.95 -38.68 4.13
CA ALA A 247 4.50 -38.66 4.35
C ALA A 247 3.79 -39.73 3.51
N GLU A 248 4.17 -39.88 2.24
CA GLU A 248 3.62 -40.93 1.37
C GLU A 248 3.96 -42.34 1.86
N LYS A 249 5.22 -42.56 2.29
CA LYS A 249 5.65 -43.86 2.86
C LYS A 249 4.93 -44.18 4.18
N ARG A 250 4.62 -43.17 5.01
CA ARG A 250 3.83 -43.33 6.24
C ARG A 250 2.39 -43.68 5.92
N MET A 251 1.75 -42.91 5.03
CA MET A 251 0.37 -43.18 4.58
C MET A 251 0.20 -44.61 4.08
N LYS A 252 1.11 -45.11 3.22
CA LYS A 252 1.04 -46.48 2.66
C LYS A 252 1.21 -47.59 3.69
N ARG A 253 1.82 -47.32 4.84
CA ARG A 253 2.02 -48.31 5.91
C ARG A 253 0.81 -48.41 6.85
N LEU A 254 -0.08 -47.43 6.82
CA LEU A 254 -1.22 -47.37 7.72
C LEU A 254 -2.42 -48.10 7.15
N VAL A 255 -3.15 -48.79 8.03
CA VAL A 255 -4.46 -49.34 7.70
C VAL A 255 -5.48 -48.21 7.90
N LEU A 256 -5.87 -47.58 6.79
CA LEU A 256 -6.80 -46.45 6.77
C LEU A 256 -8.14 -46.88 6.13
N ASP A 257 -9.24 -46.24 6.54
CA ASP A 257 -10.48 -46.34 5.76
C ASP A 257 -10.32 -45.60 4.41
N TYR A 258 -11.17 -45.99 3.45
CA TYR A 258 -11.12 -45.48 2.08
C TYR A 258 -11.24 -43.94 1.99
N SER A 259 -12.04 -43.33 2.86
CA SER A 259 -12.24 -41.87 2.85
C SER A 259 -10.96 -41.15 3.27
N ASN A 260 -10.34 -41.61 4.36
CA ASN A 260 -9.10 -41.03 4.87
C ASN A 260 -7.90 -41.28 3.94
N GLU A 261 -7.79 -42.49 3.35
CA GLU A 261 -6.72 -42.77 2.39
C GLU A 261 -6.84 -41.87 1.14
N ASN A 262 -8.04 -41.74 0.58
CA ASN A 262 -8.25 -40.89 -0.59
C ASN A 262 -7.97 -39.41 -0.32
N ALA A 263 -8.43 -38.89 0.82
CA ALA A 263 -8.18 -37.50 1.21
C ALA A 263 -6.67 -37.22 1.34
N LEU A 264 -5.93 -38.07 2.07
CA LEU A 264 -4.48 -37.93 2.23
C LEU A 264 -3.73 -38.08 0.89
N ARG A 265 -4.13 -39.05 0.06
CA ARG A 265 -3.52 -39.25 -1.26
C ARG A 265 -3.73 -38.04 -2.16
N SER A 266 -4.94 -37.46 -2.16
CA SER A 266 -5.24 -36.24 -2.91
C SER A 266 -4.37 -35.06 -2.45
N LEU A 267 -4.27 -34.85 -1.13
CA LEU A 267 -3.43 -33.80 -0.54
C LEU A 267 -1.95 -33.97 -0.92
N ILE A 268 -1.39 -35.18 -0.76
CA ILE A 268 0.02 -35.47 -1.10
C ILE A 268 0.28 -35.28 -2.60
N ASN A 269 -0.63 -35.76 -3.47
CA ASN A 269 -0.48 -35.60 -4.91
C ASN A 269 -0.51 -34.12 -5.32
N SER A 270 -1.39 -33.31 -4.72
CA SER A 270 -1.41 -31.86 -4.96
C SER A 270 -0.07 -31.21 -4.59
N GLN A 271 0.56 -31.63 -3.48
CA GLN A 271 1.88 -31.10 -3.11
C GLN A 271 3.00 -31.56 -4.06
N LYS A 272 2.93 -32.78 -4.60
CA LYS A 272 3.87 -33.26 -5.62
C LYS A 272 3.78 -32.46 -6.92
N GLU A 273 2.56 -32.12 -7.35
CA GLU A 273 2.34 -31.27 -8.53
C GLU A 273 2.95 -29.89 -8.31
N LYS A 274 2.67 -29.25 -7.17
CA LYS A 274 3.27 -27.96 -6.79
C LYS A 274 4.80 -28.03 -6.70
N LEU A 275 5.36 -29.12 -6.18
CA LEU A 275 6.81 -29.32 -6.13
C LEU A 275 7.41 -29.38 -7.54
N ASN A 276 6.75 -30.04 -8.49
CA ASN A 276 7.21 -30.07 -9.88
C ASN A 276 7.20 -28.67 -10.53
N GLU A 277 6.18 -27.86 -10.26
CA GLU A 277 6.15 -26.46 -10.71
C GLU A 277 7.25 -25.62 -10.06
N THR A 278 7.50 -25.84 -8.77
CA THR A 278 8.56 -25.19 -7.99
C THR A 278 9.94 -25.49 -8.58
N LYS A 279 10.21 -26.75 -8.95
CA LYS A 279 11.44 -27.16 -9.64
C LYS A 279 11.58 -26.48 -11.01
N LYS A 280 10.50 -26.38 -11.80
CA LYS A 280 10.52 -25.62 -13.06
C LYS A 280 10.84 -24.14 -12.87
N LEU A 281 10.38 -23.51 -11.78
CA LEU A 281 10.72 -22.13 -11.44
C LEU A 281 12.20 -22.00 -11.06
N PHE A 282 12.72 -22.95 -10.31
CA PHE A 282 14.14 -23.04 -9.95
C PHE A 282 15.03 -23.12 -11.21
N ASP A 283 14.70 -23.99 -12.15
CA ASP A 283 15.45 -24.17 -13.40
C ASP A 283 15.45 -22.91 -14.28
N LYS A 284 14.39 -22.10 -14.18
CA LYS A 284 14.28 -20.79 -14.84
C LYS A 284 15.03 -19.67 -14.12
N GLY A 285 15.78 -19.98 -13.06
CA GLY A 285 16.52 -18.99 -12.26
C GLY A 285 15.64 -18.17 -11.30
N ARG A 286 14.36 -18.52 -11.12
CA ARG A 286 13.43 -17.80 -10.23
C ARG A 286 13.55 -18.30 -8.79
N TYR A 287 14.72 -18.10 -8.18
CA TYR A 287 15.07 -18.70 -6.89
C TYR A 287 14.22 -18.21 -5.71
N TYR A 288 13.85 -16.91 -5.68
CA TYR A 288 12.93 -16.38 -4.67
C TYR A 288 11.55 -17.04 -4.75
N SER A 289 10.96 -17.07 -5.95
CA SER A 289 9.65 -17.69 -6.16
C SER A 289 9.68 -19.18 -5.82
N SER A 290 10.75 -19.87 -6.22
CA SER A 290 10.95 -21.28 -5.88
C SER A 290 11.03 -21.50 -4.36
N SER A 291 11.78 -20.66 -3.65
CA SER A 291 11.89 -20.72 -2.18
C SER A 291 10.53 -20.47 -1.51
N SER A 292 9.80 -19.46 -1.96
CA SER A 292 8.47 -19.10 -1.44
C SER A 292 7.44 -20.22 -1.64
N TYR A 293 7.46 -20.88 -2.81
CA TYR A 293 6.58 -22.00 -3.10
C TYR A 293 6.97 -23.24 -2.29
N SER A 294 8.27 -23.52 -2.16
CA SER A 294 8.77 -24.60 -1.30
C SER A 294 8.33 -24.39 0.15
N PHE A 295 8.45 -23.18 0.69
CA PHE A 295 7.98 -22.86 2.04
C PHE A 295 6.48 -23.14 2.21
N SER A 296 5.66 -22.72 1.24
CA SER A 296 4.22 -22.96 1.24
C SER A 296 3.89 -24.47 1.21
N ILE A 297 4.60 -25.25 0.39
CA ILE A 297 4.50 -26.73 0.39
C ILE A 297 4.88 -27.29 1.76
N GLY A 298 5.91 -26.76 2.40
CA GLY A 298 6.36 -27.19 3.73
C GLY A 298 5.30 -27.00 4.83
N ILE A 299 4.49 -25.95 4.75
CA ILE A 299 3.35 -25.71 5.66
C ILE A 299 2.27 -26.77 5.45
N GLU A 300 1.88 -27.01 4.19
CA GLU A 300 0.87 -28.02 3.85
C GLU A 300 1.31 -29.43 4.22
N ILE A 301 2.60 -29.74 4.03
CA ILE A 301 3.16 -31.03 4.44
C ILE A 301 3.20 -31.18 5.95
N ALA A 302 3.44 -30.10 6.70
CA ALA A 302 3.32 -30.15 8.16
C ALA A 302 1.88 -30.51 8.58
N TYR A 303 0.87 -29.97 7.89
CA TYR A 303 -0.52 -30.34 8.11
C TYR A 303 -0.78 -31.83 7.80
N ILE A 304 -0.27 -32.34 6.68
CA ILE A 304 -0.40 -33.76 6.31
C ILE A 304 0.29 -34.67 7.33
N GLU A 305 1.51 -34.34 7.76
CA GLU A 305 2.26 -35.07 8.80
C GLU A 305 1.47 -35.11 10.10
N ASN A 306 0.87 -33.99 10.49
CA ASN A 306 0.02 -33.88 11.67
C ASN A 306 -1.24 -34.75 11.58
N LEU A 307 -1.84 -34.86 10.40
CA LEU A 307 -2.99 -35.73 10.16
C LEU A 307 -2.60 -37.21 10.21
N LEU A 308 -1.44 -37.56 9.67
CA LEU A 308 -0.88 -38.91 9.76
C LEU A 308 -0.59 -39.30 11.22
N ASP A 309 0.01 -38.41 12.01
CA ASP A 309 0.23 -38.64 13.45
C ASP A 309 -1.09 -38.93 14.18
N PHE A 310 -2.15 -38.20 13.83
CA PHE A 310 -3.49 -38.35 14.40
C PHE A 310 -4.09 -39.72 14.09
N LEU A 311 -3.99 -40.16 12.84
CA LEU A 311 -4.53 -41.45 12.39
C LEU A 311 -3.71 -42.63 12.89
N GLU A 312 -2.39 -42.47 13.07
CA GLU A 312 -1.48 -43.50 13.60
C GLU A 312 -1.80 -43.89 15.06
N ASN A 313 -2.11 -42.92 15.91
CA ASN A 313 -2.04 -43.13 17.36
C ASN A 313 -3.38 -43.45 18.04
N ASN A 314 -4.53 -43.36 17.34
CA ASN A 314 -5.90 -43.62 17.86
C ASN A 314 -6.26 -42.97 19.21
N ARG A 315 -5.44 -42.05 19.75
CA ARG A 315 -5.59 -41.38 21.04
C ARG A 315 -5.53 -39.88 20.83
N LYS A 316 -6.71 -39.27 20.67
CA LYS A 316 -6.89 -37.85 20.31
C LYS A 316 -6.27 -36.86 21.31
N LYS A 317 -6.15 -37.23 22.60
CA LYS A 317 -5.74 -36.32 23.70
C LYS A 317 -4.21 -36.19 23.83
N SER A 318 -3.47 -37.31 23.79
CA SER A 318 -2.02 -37.32 24.02
C SER A 318 -1.21 -36.63 22.92
N ILE A 319 -1.75 -36.58 21.69
CA ILE A 319 -1.09 -35.91 20.55
C ILE A 319 -1.15 -34.38 20.72
N ILE A 320 -2.30 -33.86 21.14
CA ILE A 320 -2.49 -32.43 21.42
C ILE A 320 -1.61 -32.02 22.60
N GLU A 321 -1.58 -32.81 23.67
CA GLU A 321 -0.72 -32.57 24.85
C GLU A 321 0.77 -32.58 24.48
N ASN A 322 1.22 -33.54 23.67
CA ASN A 322 2.62 -33.58 23.21
C ASN A 322 2.98 -32.40 22.30
N LYS A 323 2.05 -31.95 21.44
CA LYS A 323 2.30 -30.78 20.57
C LYS A 323 2.34 -29.48 21.36
N LEU A 324 1.44 -29.29 22.31
CA LEU A 324 1.46 -28.15 23.22
C LEU A 324 2.79 -28.11 23.98
N LYS A 325 3.25 -29.25 24.50
CA LYS A 325 4.54 -29.35 25.18
C LYS A 325 5.72 -29.02 24.27
N ASN A 326 5.70 -29.45 23.01
CA ASN A 326 6.75 -29.11 22.04
C ASN A 326 6.75 -27.62 21.69
N ILE A 327 5.58 -26.99 21.56
CA ILE A 327 5.43 -25.55 21.32
C ILE A 327 5.94 -24.77 22.53
N GLU A 328 5.60 -25.18 23.76
CA GLU A 328 6.12 -24.58 24.99
C GLU A 328 7.65 -24.62 25.04
N ILE A 329 8.26 -25.78 24.74
CA ILE A 329 9.72 -25.91 24.70
C ILE A 329 10.33 -24.99 23.63
N LEU A 330 9.68 -24.87 22.46
CA LEU A 330 10.17 -24.02 21.38
C LEU A 330 10.11 -22.53 21.77
N LEU A 331 9.02 -22.11 22.42
CA LEU A 331 8.83 -20.76 22.93
C LEU A 331 9.87 -20.42 23.99
N ILE A 332 10.11 -21.33 24.96
CA ILE A 332 11.14 -21.15 25.99
C ILE A 332 12.52 -20.95 25.34
N ASN A 333 12.89 -21.82 24.40
CA ASN A 333 14.19 -21.72 23.70
C ASN A 333 14.32 -20.44 22.85
N LEU A 334 13.21 -19.91 22.34
CA LEU A 334 13.18 -18.65 21.60
C LEU A 334 13.32 -17.46 22.55
N THR A 335 12.62 -17.47 23.68
CA THR A 335 12.74 -16.45 24.74
C THR A 335 14.18 -16.37 25.23
N ASP A 336 14.80 -17.51 25.54
CA ASP A 336 16.20 -17.59 25.99
C ASP A 336 17.21 -17.06 24.96
N LYS A 337 16.86 -17.10 23.66
CA LYS A 337 17.68 -16.53 22.58
C LYS A 337 17.45 -15.04 22.35
N ILE A 338 16.32 -14.50 22.78
CA ILE A 338 15.98 -13.07 22.67
C ILE A 338 16.52 -12.30 23.88
N GLU A 339 16.63 -12.95 25.04
CA GLU A 339 17.18 -12.35 26.27
C GLU A 339 18.72 -12.34 26.35
N LYS A 340 19.41 -12.99 25.41
CA LYS A 340 20.87 -12.92 25.21
C LYS A 340 21.22 -11.98 24.07
#